data_AF-A0A450YQ68-F1
#
_entry.id   AF-A0A450YQ68-F1
#
_cell.length_a   1.000
_cell.length_b   1.000
_cell.length_c   1.000
_cell.angle_alpha   90.00
_cell.angle_beta   90.00
_cell.angle_gamma   90.00
#
_symmetry.space_group_name_H-M   'P 1'
#
loop_
_entity.id
_entity.type
_entity.pdbx_description
1 polymer ?
#
loop_
_entity_poly.entity_id
_entity_poly.type
_entity_poly.pdbx_seq_one_letter_code
_entity_poly.pdbx_strand_id
1 'polypeptide(L)'
;MSHDQNFKNLILDYPHAALAFFAREEITTIPPTAKITPVRQEQLQAQLGKHFRELDTPLLVEPPEGEREAVLFIMEEETTVRHFSIYRLAHYCLDLAELLGMERVVPVVIFLRPGDYPHSLRLGQATMSFSRITPRYR
;
A
#
# COMPACT_ATOMS: atom_id res chain seq x y z
N MET A 1 12.48 -18.02 -8.99
CA MET A 1 11.49 -17.14 -8.33
C MET A 1 11.59 -15.76 -8.96
N SER A 2 10.46 -15.12 -9.25
CA SER A 2 10.43 -13.73 -9.73
C SER A 2 10.89 -12.78 -8.61
N HIS A 3 11.56 -11.67 -8.94
CA HIS A 3 11.95 -10.64 -7.97
C HIS A 3 10.76 -10.14 -7.17
N ASP A 4 9.63 -9.99 -7.86
CA ASP A 4 8.34 -9.59 -7.32
C ASP A 4 7.83 -10.54 -6.20
N GLN A 5 7.95 -11.86 -6.40
CA GLN A 5 7.53 -12.84 -5.38
C GLN A 5 8.38 -12.78 -4.11
N ASN A 6 9.69 -12.53 -4.25
CA ASN A 6 10.57 -12.39 -3.08
C ASN A 6 10.22 -11.14 -2.27
N PHE A 7 9.83 -10.07 -2.96
CA PHE A 7 9.41 -8.83 -2.32
C PHE A 7 8.10 -9.01 -1.54
N LYS A 8 7.11 -9.67 -2.15
CA LYS A 8 5.86 -10.07 -1.48
C LYS A 8 6.10 -10.89 -0.22
N ASN A 9 6.92 -11.93 -0.33
CA ASN A 9 7.23 -12.80 0.80
C ASN A 9 7.88 -11.99 1.94
N LEU A 10 8.80 -11.06 1.62
CA LEU A 10 9.43 -10.21 2.64
C LEU A 10 8.42 -9.34 3.39
N ILE A 11 7.45 -8.74 2.69
CA ILE A 11 6.41 -7.92 3.33
C ILE A 11 5.51 -8.79 4.22
N LEU A 12 5.11 -9.97 3.74
CA LEU A 12 4.25 -10.90 4.46
C LEU A 12 4.94 -11.53 5.69
N ASP A 13 6.23 -11.85 5.58
CA ASP A 13 7.02 -12.45 6.65
C ASP A 13 7.39 -11.40 7.72
N TYR A 14 7.56 -10.13 7.33
CA TYR A 14 8.00 -9.05 8.23
C TYR A 14 7.13 -7.77 8.12
N PRO A 15 5.80 -7.84 8.35
CA PRO A 15 4.90 -6.73 8.06
C PRO A 15 5.18 -5.48 8.89
N HIS A 16 5.50 -5.63 10.18
CA HIS A 16 5.88 -4.50 11.03
C HIS A 16 7.16 -3.81 10.54
N ALA A 17 8.20 -4.58 10.20
CA ALA A 17 9.45 -4.02 9.71
C ALA A 17 9.28 -3.38 8.33
N ALA A 18 8.48 -4.01 7.46
CA ALA A 18 8.15 -3.46 6.16
C ALA A 18 7.42 -2.12 6.29
N LEU A 19 6.38 -2.01 7.11
CA LEU A 19 5.68 -0.73 7.34
C LEU A 19 6.58 0.30 8.04
N ALA A 20 7.39 -0.10 9.02
CA ALA A 20 8.36 0.78 9.66
C ALA A 20 9.38 1.37 8.68
N PHE A 21 9.77 0.58 7.67
CA PHE A 21 10.71 0.99 6.65
C PHE A 21 10.04 1.81 5.54
N PHE A 22 8.90 1.34 5.00
CA PHE A 22 8.27 1.87 3.80
C PHE A 22 7.14 2.89 4.05
N ALA A 23 6.62 2.96 5.26
CA ALA A 23 5.50 3.84 5.61
C ALA A 23 5.71 4.52 6.95
N ARG A 24 6.96 4.91 7.24
CA ARG A 24 7.39 5.42 8.54
C ARG A 24 6.51 6.54 9.10
N GLU A 25 6.19 7.54 8.29
CA GLU A 25 5.37 8.67 8.74
C GLU A 25 3.99 8.20 9.22
N GLU A 26 3.41 7.21 8.54
CA GLU A 26 2.07 6.71 8.82
C GLU A 26 2.05 5.74 10.00
N ILE A 27 3.01 4.81 10.06
CA ILE A 27 3.08 3.79 11.11
C ILE A 27 3.48 4.38 12.47
N THR A 28 4.21 5.50 12.52
CA THR A 28 4.52 6.18 13.80
C THR A 28 3.29 6.76 14.49
N THR A 29 2.20 6.96 13.74
CA THR A 29 0.91 7.40 14.29
C THR A 29 0.04 6.24 14.79
N ILE A 30 0.50 5.00 14.59
CA ILE A 30 -0.20 3.77 14.95
C ILE A 30 0.52 3.14 16.15
N PRO A 31 -0.21 2.65 17.17
CA PRO A 31 0.40 2.02 18.34
C PRO A 31 1.18 0.75 17.93
N PRO A 32 2.33 0.45 18.57
CA PRO A 32 3.11 -0.76 18.27
C PRO A 32 2.36 -2.07 18.51
N THR A 33 1.30 -2.03 19.32
CA THR A 33 0.39 -3.14 19.63
C THR A 33 -0.67 -3.38 18.58
N ALA A 34 -0.73 -2.55 17.52
CA ALA A 34 -1.68 -2.73 16.43
C ALA A 34 -1.46 -4.08 15.74
N LYS A 35 -2.55 -4.77 15.47
CA LYS A 35 -2.55 -6.05 14.76
C LYS A 35 -2.42 -5.77 13.27
N ILE A 36 -1.46 -6.42 12.62
CA ILE A 36 -1.30 -6.37 11.17
C ILE A 36 -1.80 -7.68 10.56
N THR A 37 -2.80 -7.59 9.68
CA THR A 37 -3.42 -8.72 9.01
C THR A 37 -3.28 -8.56 7.49
N PRO A 38 -2.59 -9.47 6.79
CA PRO A 38 -2.61 -9.50 5.33
C PRO A 38 -4.00 -9.81 4.78
N VAL A 39 -4.45 -9.04 3.79
CA VAL A 39 -5.72 -9.29 3.10
C VAL A 39 -5.48 -10.27 1.95
N ARG A 40 -6.28 -11.33 1.88
CA ARG A 40 -6.10 -12.43 0.93
C ARG A 40 -6.40 -11.99 -0.50
N GLN A 41 -5.39 -12.08 -1.38
CA GLN A 41 -5.51 -11.68 -2.80
C GLN A 41 -6.58 -12.47 -3.58
N GLU A 42 -6.72 -13.78 -3.33
CA GLU A 42 -7.72 -14.62 -4.02
C GLU A 42 -9.16 -14.09 -3.84
N GLN A 43 -9.47 -13.63 -2.63
CA GLN A 43 -10.77 -13.04 -2.32
C GLN A 43 -10.95 -11.70 -3.04
N LEU A 44 -9.92 -10.86 -3.05
CA LEU A 44 -9.94 -9.58 -3.76
C LEU A 44 -10.10 -9.78 -5.27
N GLN A 45 -9.44 -10.79 -5.84
CA GLN A 45 -9.54 -11.12 -7.27
C GLN A 45 -10.95 -11.58 -7.64
N ALA A 46 -11.56 -12.44 -6.81
CA ALA A 46 -12.93 -12.90 -7.03
C ALA A 46 -13.96 -11.75 -7.00
N GLN A 47 -13.72 -10.72 -6.18
CA GLN A 47 -14.65 -9.61 -5.99
C GLN A 47 -14.41 -8.43 -6.95
N LEU A 48 -13.16 -8.12 -7.29
CA LEU A 48 -12.80 -7.01 -8.17
C LEU A 48 -12.74 -7.41 -9.66
N GLY A 49 -12.57 -8.69 -9.97
CA GLY A 49 -12.54 -9.21 -11.35
C GLY A 49 -11.56 -8.43 -12.24
N LYS A 50 -12.05 -7.74 -13.26
CA LYS A 50 -11.24 -6.92 -14.19
C LYS A 50 -10.61 -5.66 -13.57
N HIS A 51 -11.12 -5.24 -12.41
CA HIS A 51 -10.57 -4.11 -11.63
C HIS A 51 -9.48 -4.58 -10.65
N PHE A 52 -9.37 -5.90 -10.46
CA PHE A 52 -8.27 -6.48 -9.71
C PHE A 52 -6.95 -6.10 -10.36
N ARG A 53 -5.99 -5.79 -9.51
CA ARG A 53 -4.61 -5.61 -9.89
C ARG A 53 -3.79 -6.58 -9.07
N GLU A 54 -2.74 -7.11 -9.69
CA GLU A 54 -1.62 -7.71 -8.96
C GLU A 54 -0.95 -6.60 -8.14
N LEU A 55 -1.63 -6.22 -7.06
CA LEU A 55 -1.15 -5.32 -6.03
C LEU A 55 -0.96 -6.15 -4.79
N ASP A 56 0.24 -6.05 -4.25
CA ASP A 56 0.93 -7.29 -3.95
C ASP A 56 0.99 -7.64 -2.48
N THR A 57 0.61 -6.71 -1.60
CA THR A 57 0.26 -7.06 -0.22
C THR A 57 -0.59 -5.97 0.43
N PRO A 58 -1.93 -6.04 0.35
CA PRO A 58 -2.76 -5.21 1.22
C PRO A 58 -2.60 -5.67 2.67
N LEU A 59 -2.23 -4.74 3.55
CA LEU A 59 -2.05 -4.97 4.98
C LEU A 59 -3.07 -4.14 5.75
N LEU A 60 -4.00 -4.82 6.42
CA LEU A 60 -4.92 -4.18 7.35
C LEU A 60 -4.23 -4.01 8.70
N VAL A 61 -4.21 -2.78 9.20
CA VAL A 61 -3.62 -2.43 10.49
C VAL A 61 -4.71 -1.95 11.43
N GLU A 62 -4.98 -2.77 12.44
CA GLU A 62 -6.05 -2.55 13.43
C GLU A 62 -5.40 -2.14 14.76
N PRO A 63 -5.55 -0.87 15.19
CA PRO A 63 -5.14 -0.48 16.53
C PRO A 63 -6.00 -1.18 17.60
N PRO A 64 -5.56 -1.19 18.87
CA PRO A 64 -6.39 -1.65 19.97
C PRO A 64 -7.74 -0.92 20.00
N GLU A 65 -8.79 -1.65 20.40
CA GLU A 65 -10.17 -1.19 20.34
C GLU A 65 -10.35 0.16 21.04
N GLY A 66 -10.94 1.14 20.34
CA GLY A 66 -11.24 2.47 20.88
C GLY A 66 -10.14 3.53 20.76
N GLU A 67 -8.97 3.21 20.19
CA GLU A 67 -7.87 4.19 20.07
C GLU A 67 -7.91 5.02 18.78
N ARG A 68 -8.02 4.36 17.61
CA ARG A 68 -7.99 5.00 16.27
C ARG A 68 -8.75 4.16 15.23
N GLU A 69 -9.03 4.76 14.08
CA GLU A 69 -9.58 4.05 12.92
C GLU A 69 -8.54 3.06 12.34
N ALA A 70 -9.01 1.90 11.88
CA ALA A 70 -8.20 0.92 11.18
C ALA A 70 -7.68 1.49 9.84
N VAL A 71 -6.51 1.03 9.40
CA VAL A 71 -5.80 1.60 8.26
C VAL A 71 -5.44 0.50 7.28
N LEU A 72 -5.84 0.66 6.02
CA LEU A 72 -5.44 -0.25 4.96
C LEU A 72 -4.19 0.28 4.26
N PHE A 73 -3.07 -0.40 4.41
CA PHE A 73 -1.87 -0.12 3.63
C PHE A 73 -1.89 -0.93 2.34
N ILE A 74 -1.64 -0.28 1.20
CA ILE A 74 -1.50 -0.94 -0.10
C ILE A 74 -0.05 -0.80 -0.52
N MET A 75 0.69 -1.91 -0.50
CA MET A 75 2.10 -1.96 -0.87
C MET A 75 2.25 -2.39 -2.34
N GLU A 76 2.87 -1.54 -3.15
CA GLU A 76 3.15 -1.76 -4.58
C GLU A 76 4.65 -1.68 -4.85
N GLU A 77 5.21 -2.69 -5.53
CA GLU A 77 6.55 -2.62 -6.09
C GLU A 77 6.46 -2.25 -7.57
N GLU A 78 7.22 -1.25 -8.00
CA GLU A 78 7.31 -0.88 -9.40
C GLU A 78 8.77 -0.82 -9.86
N THR A 79 9.16 -1.85 -10.63
CA THR A 79 10.48 -1.92 -11.25
C THR A 79 10.58 -0.97 -12.47
N THR A 80 9.49 -0.76 -13.22
CA THR A 80 9.49 0.01 -14.46
C THR A 80 8.59 1.22 -14.36
N VAL A 81 9.19 2.36 -13.99
CA VAL A 81 8.53 3.67 -13.80
C VAL A 81 7.52 4.04 -14.90
N ARG A 82 7.75 3.66 -16.17
CA ARG A 82 6.85 3.97 -17.30
C ARG A 82 5.47 3.30 -17.21
N HIS A 83 5.33 2.25 -16.43
CA HIS A 83 4.06 1.54 -16.25
C HIS A 83 3.23 2.11 -15.09
N PHE A 84 3.86 2.91 -14.22
CA PHE A 84 3.18 3.54 -13.11
C PHE A 84 2.12 4.52 -13.59
N SER A 85 0.94 4.42 -13.00
CA SER A 85 -0.13 5.38 -13.22
C SER A 85 -0.81 5.71 -11.89
N ILE A 86 -0.64 6.95 -11.45
CA ILE A 86 -1.24 7.45 -10.21
C ILE A 86 -2.77 7.43 -10.24
N TYR A 87 -3.39 7.65 -11.41
CA TYR A 87 -4.84 7.54 -11.58
C TYR A 87 -5.32 6.12 -11.40
N ARG A 88 -4.57 5.19 -11.99
CA ARG A 88 -4.81 3.78 -11.77
C ARG A 88 -4.71 3.51 -10.27
N LEU A 89 -3.61 3.83 -9.60
CA LEU A 89 -3.46 3.58 -8.15
C LEU A 89 -4.61 4.16 -7.32
N ALA A 90 -5.03 5.40 -7.60
CA ALA A 90 -6.15 6.04 -6.92
C ALA A 90 -7.47 5.26 -7.06
N HIS A 91 -7.84 4.84 -8.28
CA HIS A 91 -9.03 4.02 -8.48
C HIS A 91 -8.99 2.73 -7.66
N TYR A 92 -7.83 2.07 -7.62
CA TYR A 92 -7.70 0.83 -6.87
C TYR A 92 -7.81 1.04 -5.35
N CYS A 93 -7.25 2.14 -4.83
CA CYS A 93 -7.43 2.51 -3.42
C CYS A 93 -8.91 2.67 -3.08
N LEU A 94 -9.69 3.30 -3.97
CA LEU A 94 -11.13 3.48 -3.80
C LEU A 94 -11.88 2.15 -3.87
N ASP A 95 -11.56 1.30 -4.85
CA ASP A 95 -12.18 -0.02 -4.99
C ASP A 95 -11.96 -0.87 -3.73
N LEU A 96 -10.75 -0.84 -3.15
CA LEU A 96 -10.45 -1.57 -1.90
C LEU A 96 -11.10 -0.93 -0.66
N ALA A 97 -11.15 0.40 -0.60
CA ALA A 97 -11.83 1.11 0.47
C ALA A 97 -13.31 0.72 0.54
N GLU A 98 -14.00 0.71 -0.60
CA GLU A 98 -15.40 0.31 -0.71
C GLU A 98 -15.58 -1.17 -0.36
N LEU A 99 -14.74 -2.05 -0.91
CA LEU A 99 -14.86 -3.49 -0.73
C LEU A 99 -14.66 -3.93 0.73
N LEU A 100 -13.73 -3.28 1.44
CA LEU A 100 -13.34 -3.63 2.80
C LEU A 100 -13.99 -2.72 3.86
N GLY A 101 -14.77 -1.72 3.45
CA GLY A 101 -15.41 -0.76 4.35
C GLY A 101 -14.41 0.12 5.11
N MET A 102 -13.31 0.51 4.45
CA MET A 102 -12.23 1.30 5.04
C MET A 102 -12.38 2.77 4.68
N GLU A 103 -12.31 3.70 5.65
CA GLU A 103 -12.29 5.13 5.34
C GLU A 103 -10.85 5.65 5.19
N ARG A 104 -9.88 4.98 5.82
CA ARG A 104 -8.46 5.29 5.70
C ARG A 104 -7.66 4.25 4.91
N VAL A 105 -7.17 4.66 3.75
CA VAL A 105 -6.27 3.88 2.87
C VAL A 105 -4.96 4.63 2.62
N VAL A 106 -3.83 3.94 2.82
CA VAL A 106 -2.48 4.47 2.62
C VAL A 106 -1.79 3.68 1.50
N PRO A 107 -1.70 4.24 0.28
CA PRO A 107 -0.90 3.65 -0.78
C PRO A 107 0.59 3.93 -0.59
N VAL A 108 1.41 2.89 -0.75
CA VAL A 108 2.87 2.92 -0.66
C VAL A 108 3.45 2.28 -1.92
N VAL A 109 4.14 3.09 -2.73
CA VAL A 109 4.73 2.63 -4.00
C VAL A 109 6.25 2.67 -3.90
N ILE A 110 6.88 1.54 -4.22
CA ILE A 110 8.31 1.29 -4.00
C ILE A 110 8.97 1.15 -5.36
N PHE A 111 9.65 2.22 -5.77
CA PHE A 111 10.33 2.28 -7.06
C PHE A 111 11.76 1.75 -6.93
N LEU A 112 12.06 0.61 -7.56
CA LEU A 112 13.40 -0.01 -7.51
C LEU A 112 14.41 0.69 -8.43
N ARG A 113 13.93 1.51 -9.36
CA ARG A 113 14.76 2.29 -10.28
C ARG A 113 14.43 3.77 -10.18
N PRO A 114 15.44 4.66 -10.29
CA PRO A 114 15.19 6.09 -10.39
C PRO A 114 14.41 6.40 -11.68
N GLY A 115 13.58 7.44 -11.63
CA GLY A 115 12.83 7.93 -12.76
C GLY A 115 11.91 9.08 -12.37
N ASP A 116 11.19 9.61 -13.36
CA ASP A 116 10.20 10.66 -13.18
C ASP A 116 8.79 10.07 -13.20
N TYR A 117 8.00 10.38 -12.19
CA TYR A 117 6.65 9.87 -11.99
C TYR A 117 5.87 10.81 -11.08
N PRO A 118 4.54 10.93 -11.28
CA PRO A 118 3.71 11.78 -10.44
C PRO A 118 3.71 11.28 -8.98
N HIS A 119 3.92 12.21 -8.04
CA HIS A 119 3.96 11.92 -6.59
C HIS A 119 2.68 12.33 -5.85
N SER A 120 1.81 13.09 -6.50
CA SER A 120 0.59 13.60 -5.87
C SER A 120 -0.55 13.66 -6.88
N LEU A 121 -1.73 13.23 -6.46
CA LEU A 121 -2.97 13.44 -7.19
C LEU A 121 -3.83 14.42 -6.40
N ARG A 122 -4.18 15.55 -7.00
CA ARG A 122 -5.03 16.56 -6.37
C ARG A 122 -6.47 16.34 -6.84
N LEU A 123 -7.38 16.08 -5.91
CA LEU A 123 -8.80 15.84 -6.17
C LEU A 123 -9.59 16.96 -5.46
N GLY A 124 -10.04 17.96 -6.21
CA GLY A 124 -10.68 19.14 -5.63
C GLY A 124 -9.71 19.94 -4.75
N GLN A 125 -10.19 20.48 -3.61
CA GLN A 125 -9.31 21.14 -2.63
C GLN A 125 -8.65 20.16 -1.65
N ALA A 126 -9.00 18.87 -1.71
CA ALA A 126 -8.34 17.82 -0.94
C ALA A 126 -7.09 17.31 -1.69
N THR A 127 -5.96 17.27 -0.99
CA THR A 127 -4.72 16.69 -1.52
C THR A 127 -4.61 15.26 -1.03
N MET A 128 -4.52 14.31 -1.95
CA MET A 128 -4.19 12.93 -1.63
C MET A 128 -2.68 12.76 -1.89
N SER A 129 -1.92 12.65 -0.80
CA SER A 129 -0.46 12.55 -0.83
C SER A 129 -0.04 11.08 -0.94
N PHE A 130 0.90 10.78 -1.83
CA PHE A 130 1.51 9.45 -1.95
C PHE A 130 2.94 9.51 -1.42
N SER A 131 3.28 8.59 -0.51
CA SER A 131 4.60 8.53 0.11
C SER A 131 5.58 7.80 -0.80
N ARG A 132 6.70 8.46 -1.13
CA ARG A 132 7.79 7.89 -1.95
C ARG A 132 8.97 7.50 -1.07
N ILE A 133 9.48 6.28 -1.24
CA ILE A 133 10.77 5.87 -0.68
C ILE A 133 11.68 5.34 -1.78
N THR A 134 12.81 5.99 -1.94
CA THR A 134 13.89 5.56 -2.84
C THR A 134 14.95 4.87 -1.98
N PRO A 135 15.11 3.53 -2.06
CA PRO A 135 16.14 2.84 -1.30
C PRO A 135 17.52 3.31 -1.76
N ARG A 136 18.33 3.87 -0.86
CA ARG A 136 19.76 4.13 -1.10
C ARG A 136 20.55 2.88 -0.77
N TYR A 137 20.97 2.13 -1.79
CA TYR A 137 22.02 1.12 -1.62
C TYR A 137 23.38 1.84 -1.56
N ARG A 138 24.18 1.49 -0.55
CA ARG A 138 25.58 1.91 -0.40
C ARG A 138 26.48 0.78 -0.84
#